data_AF-A0A952UZH0-F1
#
_entry.id   AF-A0A952UZH0-F1
#
_cell.length_a   1.000
_cell.length_b   1.000
_cell.length_c   1.000
_cell.angle_alpha   90.00
_cell.angle_beta   90.00
_cell.angle_gamma   90.00
#
_symmetry.space_group_name_H-M   'P 1'
#
loop_
_entity.id
_entity.type
_entity.pdbx_description
1 polymer ?
#
loop_
_entity_poly.entity_id
_entity_poly.type
_entity_poly.pdbx_seq_one_letter_code
_entity_poly.pdbx_strand_id
1 'polypeptide(L)'
;MKALAAGLLTLGCGVAVVACAAPEEASTSLTAMDSTRAPVPEGELVAEDDTVACDACFPIESLPEATRRTADALLLRALDTEALYTLLSDIKPMSSGFAGLRFPAAETTVPALETLRAITQTFQCTPRLSGATQVFAATFDGMKSAEALLFHGPRFAATVTEHTSPFEALGIGASMQPIDAVDIVDRDPTTKRFQAYGHLFGYPQHAVDFFVAAAEGEDATGQFVERDFVHVPTFAKPTGAFTYAVPKGHQPIAADLALREKAAPVLNAYKHARAEHVQGSSGAARLLRALFDDGTGRCKPENAARFVQDHGTAPPPAPVCAGPGGHCSADADCCSGDCHGDHCH
;
A
#
# COMPACT_ATOMS: atom_id res chain seq x y z
N MET A 1 -8.24 0.98 5.13
CA MET A 1 -9.66 1.28 4.77
C MET A 1 -10.73 0.34 5.34
N LYS A 2 -10.40 -0.85 5.89
CA LYS A 2 -11.38 -1.66 6.66
C LYS A 2 -11.76 -1.06 8.03
N ALA A 3 -11.04 -0.02 8.49
CA ALA A 3 -11.36 0.74 9.70
C ALA A 3 -12.14 2.05 9.43
N LEU A 4 -12.42 2.42 8.17
CA LEU A 4 -13.18 3.62 7.81
C LEU A 4 -14.67 3.34 7.52
N ALA A 5 -15.14 2.11 7.76
CA ALA A 5 -16.50 1.68 7.45
C ALA A 5 -17.39 1.41 8.69
N ALA A 6 -16.96 1.79 9.90
CA ALA A 6 -17.77 1.60 11.10
C ALA A 6 -17.59 2.76 12.07
N GLY A 7 -18.57 3.66 12.14
CA GLY A 7 -18.57 4.72 13.14
C GLY A 7 -19.54 5.88 12.91
N LEU A 8 -20.75 5.65 12.36
CA LEU A 8 -21.84 6.63 12.47
C LEU A 8 -22.78 6.16 13.59
N LEU A 9 -22.65 6.77 14.76
CA LEU A 9 -23.68 6.73 15.80
C LEU A 9 -23.77 8.11 16.45
N THR A 10 -24.92 8.72 16.19
CA THR A 10 -25.51 9.92 16.76
C THR A 10 -25.17 10.17 18.23
N LEU A 11 -24.78 11.39 18.56
CA LEU A 11 -25.24 12.06 19.78
C LEU A 11 -25.05 13.58 19.65
N GLY A 12 -26.17 14.28 19.47
CA GLY A 12 -26.23 15.71 19.66
C GLY A 12 -26.17 16.06 21.15
N CYS A 13 -25.46 17.11 21.49
CA CYS A 13 -25.79 17.97 22.63
C CYS A 13 -25.00 19.28 22.59
N GLY A 14 -25.72 20.38 22.77
CA GLY A 14 -25.30 21.48 23.64
C GLY A 14 -24.21 22.42 23.13
N VAL A 15 -24.63 23.44 22.41
CA VAL A 15 -23.90 24.69 22.20
C VAL A 15 -23.52 25.33 23.55
N ALA A 16 -22.23 25.60 23.75
CA ALA A 16 -21.75 26.61 24.70
C ALA A 16 -20.69 27.46 23.98
N VAL A 17 -21.09 28.67 23.60
CA VAL A 17 -20.21 29.70 23.01
C VAL A 17 -19.35 30.28 24.13
N VAL A 18 -18.05 29.98 24.11
CA VAL A 18 -17.04 30.71 24.88
C VAL A 18 -16.22 31.53 23.90
N ALA A 19 -16.36 32.84 23.99
CA ALA A 19 -15.57 33.81 23.24
C ALA A 19 -14.12 33.78 23.73
N CYS A 20 -13.18 33.45 22.84
CA CYS A 20 -11.75 33.65 23.05
C CYS A 20 -11.25 34.82 22.19
N ALA A 21 -10.55 35.73 22.85
CA ALA A 21 -9.93 36.91 22.28
C ALA A 21 -8.81 36.56 21.29
N ALA A 22 -8.69 37.36 20.23
CA ALA A 22 -7.65 37.26 19.22
C ALA A 22 -6.30 37.75 19.76
N PRO A 23 -5.18 37.05 19.49
CA PRO A 23 -3.85 37.61 19.64
C PRO A 23 -3.37 38.30 18.34
N GLU A 24 -2.54 39.33 18.56
CA GLU A 24 -1.98 40.29 17.61
C GLU A 24 -1.23 39.68 16.42
N GLU A 25 -1.42 40.29 15.25
CA GLU A 25 -0.67 40.02 14.02
C GLU A 25 0.77 40.52 14.13
N ALA A 26 1.73 39.60 14.24
CA ALA A 26 3.15 39.90 14.02
C ALA A 26 3.48 39.75 12.54
N SER A 27 3.39 40.85 11.79
CA SER A 27 3.88 40.96 10.41
C SER A 27 5.41 40.85 10.39
N THR A 28 5.93 39.74 9.89
CA THR A 28 7.37 39.60 9.59
C THR A 28 7.56 39.68 8.08
N SER A 29 8.07 40.83 7.63
CA SER A 29 8.47 41.10 6.26
C SER A 29 9.68 40.24 5.89
N LEU A 30 9.50 39.31 4.94
CA LEU A 30 10.58 38.55 4.31
C LEU A 30 11.26 39.47 3.27
N THR A 31 12.46 39.93 3.59
CA THR A 31 13.34 40.65 2.68
C THR A 31 13.74 39.75 1.51
N ALA A 32 13.56 40.28 0.29
CA ALA A 32 13.96 39.66 -0.96
C ALA A 32 15.46 39.30 -0.94
N MET A 33 15.77 38.02 -1.10
CA MET A 33 17.14 37.57 -1.34
C MET A 33 17.50 37.75 -2.82
N ASP A 34 18.65 38.38 -2.99
CA ASP A 34 19.32 38.78 -4.21
C ASP A 34 19.53 37.60 -5.18
N SER A 35 19.00 37.74 -6.39
CA SER A 35 19.02 36.72 -7.45
C SER A 35 20.19 37.00 -8.40
N THR A 36 21.40 36.65 -7.99
CA THR A 36 22.56 36.58 -8.88
C THR A 36 23.36 35.31 -8.59
N ARG A 37 22.78 34.15 -8.87
CA ARG A 37 23.52 32.88 -8.93
C ARG A 37 23.71 32.49 -10.38
N ALA A 38 24.97 32.35 -10.79
CA ALA A 38 25.36 31.92 -12.13
C ALA A 38 24.73 30.56 -12.48
N PRO A 39 24.41 30.30 -13.77
CA PRO A 39 23.86 29.03 -14.19
C PRO A 39 24.87 27.90 -13.92
N VAL A 40 24.42 26.90 -13.17
CA VAL A 40 25.15 25.64 -12.99
C VAL A 40 25.19 24.94 -14.35
N PRO A 41 26.35 24.45 -14.82
CA PRO A 41 26.42 23.75 -16.09
C PRO A 41 25.53 22.51 -16.04
N GLU A 42 24.73 22.33 -17.09
CA GLU A 42 23.92 21.14 -17.38
C GLU A 42 24.86 19.95 -17.65
N GLY A 43 25.50 19.46 -16.58
CA GLY A 43 26.06 18.14 -16.54
C GLY A 43 24.90 17.16 -16.42
N GLU A 44 24.72 16.35 -17.45
CA GLU A 44 23.91 15.15 -17.46
C GLU A 44 24.21 14.35 -16.18
N LEU A 45 23.37 14.52 -15.16
CA LEU A 45 23.36 13.72 -13.94
C LEU A 45 22.95 12.31 -14.40
N VAL A 46 23.93 11.51 -14.80
CA VAL A 46 23.75 10.08 -14.99
C VAL A 46 23.23 9.59 -13.65
N ALA A 47 21.93 9.24 -13.60
CA ALA A 47 21.32 8.70 -12.41
C ALA A 47 22.21 7.55 -11.93
N GLU A 48 22.77 7.67 -10.73
CA GLU A 48 23.57 6.59 -10.16
C GLU A 48 22.75 5.31 -10.24
N ASP A 49 23.41 4.21 -10.61
CA ASP A 49 22.76 2.93 -10.74
C ASP A 49 22.33 2.49 -9.32
N ASP A 50 21.06 2.81 -8.97
CA ASP A 50 20.42 2.59 -7.66
C ASP A 50 20.26 1.08 -7.35
N THR A 51 21.32 0.30 -7.47
CA THR A 51 21.36 -1.12 -7.11
C THR A 51 21.99 -1.26 -5.72
N VAL A 52 21.62 -2.32 -5.00
CA VAL A 52 22.24 -2.69 -3.72
C VAL A 52 22.64 -4.17 -3.74
N ALA A 53 23.46 -4.63 -2.80
CA ALA A 53 23.66 -6.07 -2.64
C ALA A 53 22.30 -6.73 -2.29
N CYS A 54 22.01 -7.89 -2.85
CA CYS A 54 20.68 -8.49 -2.67
C CYS A 54 20.30 -8.80 -1.22
N ASP A 55 21.28 -9.12 -0.37
CA ASP A 55 21.07 -9.31 1.08
C ASP A 55 20.74 -8.01 1.82
N ALA A 56 21.09 -6.85 1.26
CA ALA A 56 20.70 -5.54 1.78
C ALA A 56 19.26 -5.15 1.44
N CYS A 57 18.61 -5.82 0.49
CA CYS A 57 17.16 -5.70 0.28
C CYS A 57 16.40 -6.58 1.27
N PHE A 58 15.36 -6.04 1.88
CA PHE A 58 14.55 -6.68 2.91
C PHE A 58 15.37 -7.35 4.03
N PRO A 59 16.28 -6.63 4.74
CA PRO A 59 17.26 -7.23 5.67
C PRO A 59 16.63 -7.73 6.99
N ILE A 60 15.64 -8.61 6.89
CA ILE A 60 14.91 -9.21 8.01
C ILE A 60 15.82 -10.05 8.91
N GLU A 61 16.98 -10.46 8.42
CA GLU A 61 18.01 -11.19 9.16
C GLU A 61 18.68 -10.33 10.24
N SER A 62 18.56 -9.01 10.17
CA SER A 62 18.99 -8.09 11.23
C SER A 62 18.11 -8.16 12.49
N LEU A 63 16.91 -8.75 12.38
CA LEU A 63 15.97 -8.88 13.49
C LEU A 63 16.27 -10.13 14.34
N PRO A 64 15.88 -10.13 15.64
CA PRO A 64 15.89 -11.34 16.45
C PRO A 64 15.13 -12.48 15.77
N GLU A 65 15.56 -13.74 15.97
CA GLU A 65 15.03 -14.89 15.23
C GLU A 65 13.49 -15.00 15.25
N ALA A 66 12.86 -14.78 16.41
CA ALA A 66 11.41 -14.80 16.52
C ALA A 66 10.77 -13.69 15.68
N THR A 67 11.27 -12.46 15.79
CA THR A 67 10.81 -11.29 15.03
C THR A 67 11.06 -11.44 13.53
N ARG A 68 12.17 -12.04 13.12
CA ARG A 68 12.50 -12.35 11.72
C ARG A 68 11.45 -13.26 11.09
N ARG A 69 11.01 -14.32 11.79
CA ARG A 69 9.94 -15.20 11.29
C ARG A 69 8.62 -14.44 11.14
N THR A 70 8.30 -13.54 12.07
CA THR A 70 7.13 -12.66 11.96
C THR A 70 7.27 -11.70 10.78
N ALA A 71 8.44 -11.11 10.56
CA ALA A 71 8.70 -10.21 9.44
C ALA A 71 8.47 -10.89 8.09
N ASP A 72 9.04 -12.07 7.89
CA ASP A 72 8.87 -12.82 6.64
C ASP A 72 7.41 -13.23 6.39
N ALA A 73 6.70 -13.66 7.44
CA ALA A 73 5.27 -13.99 7.35
C ALA A 73 4.39 -12.76 7.03
N LEU A 74 4.71 -11.60 7.61
CA LEU A 74 4.00 -10.35 7.31
C LEU A 74 4.28 -9.87 5.88
N LEU A 75 5.52 -10.00 5.41
CA LEU A 75 5.89 -9.67 4.03
C LEU A 75 5.19 -10.59 3.03
N LEU A 76 5.09 -11.89 3.33
CA LEU A 76 4.30 -12.82 2.52
C LEU A 76 2.82 -12.43 2.50
N ARG A 77 2.24 -12.10 3.66
CA ARG A 77 0.85 -11.64 3.72
C ARG A 77 0.63 -10.35 2.92
N ALA A 78 1.61 -9.45 2.90
CA ALA A 78 1.56 -8.27 2.06
C ALA A 78 1.50 -8.66 0.56
N LEU A 79 2.41 -9.52 0.11
CA LEU A 79 2.44 -10.05 -1.26
C LEU A 79 1.20 -10.87 -1.64
N ASP A 80 0.57 -11.57 -0.69
CA ASP A 80 -0.66 -12.31 -0.98
C ASP A 80 -1.89 -11.39 -1.15
N THR A 81 -1.76 -10.10 -0.82
CA THR A 81 -2.81 -9.09 -0.90
C THR A 81 -2.47 -8.00 -1.91
N GLU A 82 -2.97 -6.78 -1.73
CA GLU A 82 -2.78 -5.71 -2.72
C GLU A 82 -1.35 -5.19 -2.80
N ALA A 83 -0.50 -5.48 -1.81
CA ALA A 83 0.88 -4.99 -1.80
C ALA A 83 1.76 -5.62 -2.89
N LEU A 84 1.34 -6.73 -3.51
CA LEU A 84 2.01 -7.24 -4.71
C LEU A 84 2.04 -6.20 -5.84
N TYR A 85 1.00 -5.38 -5.96
CA TYR A 85 0.90 -4.32 -6.97
C TYR A 85 1.75 -3.08 -6.63
N THR A 86 2.24 -2.99 -5.39
CA THR A 86 3.18 -1.96 -4.91
C THR A 86 4.62 -2.46 -5.00
N LEU A 87 4.87 -3.74 -4.72
CA LEU A 87 6.22 -4.29 -4.64
C LEU A 87 6.74 -4.84 -5.98
N LEU A 88 5.86 -5.41 -6.82
CA LEU A 88 6.26 -6.06 -8.08
C LEU A 88 5.92 -5.23 -9.32
N SER A 89 5.30 -4.07 -9.14
CA SER A 89 4.90 -3.17 -10.21
C SER A 89 4.73 -1.73 -9.71
N ASP A 90 4.54 -0.80 -10.63
CA ASP A 90 4.27 0.61 -10.37
C ASP A 90 2.77 0.94 -10.35
N ILE A 91 1.89 -0.04 -10.09
CA ILE A 91 0.43 0.19 -10.12
C ILE A 91 -0.01 1.03 -8.92
N LYS A 92 0.49 0.69 -7.73
CA LYS A 92 0.09 1.35 -6.48
C LYS A 92 1.27 2.12 -5.87
N PRO A 93 1.06 3.39 -5.48
CA PRO A 93 2.03 4.13 -4.68
C PRO A 93 2.22 3.55 -3.28
N MET A 94 1.13 3.05 -2.69
CA MET A 94 1.08 2.55 -1.32
C MET A 94 0.11 1.36 -1.17
N SER A 95 0.42 0.47 -0.23
CA SER A 95 -0.49 -0.58 0.26
C SER A 95 -0.50 -0.69 1.78
N SER A 96 -1.65 -1.09 2.33
CA SER A 96 -1.84 -1.35 3.77
C SER A 96 -2.65 -2.63 4.03
N GLY A 97 -3.07 -2.87 5.28
CA GLY A 97 -4.06 -3.91 5.61
C GLY A 97 -3.51 -5.33 5.77
N PHE A 98 -2.20 -5.52 5.64
CA PHE A 98 -1.53 -6.80 5.90
C PHE A 98 -1.06 -6.96 7.35
N ALA A 99 -0.88 -5.86 8.08
CA ALA A 99 -0.63 -5.88 9.53
C ALA A 99 -1.20 -4.62 10.18
N GLY A 100 -1.70 -4.77 11.41
CA GLY A 100 -2.16 -3.65 12.21
C GLY A 100 -2.46 -4.08 13.64
N LEU A 101 -2.54 -3.11 14.54
CA LEU A 101 -2.86 -3.31 15.94
C LEU A 101 -3.67 -2.15 16.49
N ARG A 102 -4.44 -2.41 17.55
CA ARG A 102 -5.17 -1.39 18.31
C ARG A 102 -4.64 -1.35 19.73
N PHE A 103 -4.56 -0.16 20.31
CA PHE A 103 -4.04 0.05 21.66
C PHE A 103 -4.75 1.23 22.34
N PRO A 104 -4.86 1.24 23.68
CA PRO A 104 -5.45 2.38 24.39
C PRO A 104 -4.70 3.68 24.12
N ALA A 105 -5.42 4.78 23.88
CA ALA A 105 -4.81 6.08 23.60
C ALA A 105 -4.06 6.67 24.80
N ALA A 106 -4.40 6.24 26.02
CA ALA A 106 -3.72 6.64 27.25
C ALA A 106 -2.40 5.87 27.48
N GLU A 107 -2.17 4.80 26.72
CA GLU A 107 -0.96 3.99 26.85
C GLU A 107 0.25 4.76 26.31
N THR A 108 1.29 4.90 27.12
CA THR A 108 2.52 5.63 26.74
C THR A 108 3.58 4.72 26.12
N THR A 109 3.48 3.41 26.36
CA THR A 109 4.41 2.41 25.83
C THR A 109 3.67 1.21 25.26
N VAL A 110 3.88 0.93 23.97
CA VAL A 110 3.20 -0.18 23.28
C VAL A 110 4.26 -1.08 22.64
N PRO A 111 4.79 -2.11 23.34
CA PRO A 111 5.87 -2.95 22.81
C PRO A 111 5.56 -3.63 21.47
N ALA A 112 4.29 -3.97 21.24
CA ALA A 112 3.83 -4.51 19.96
C ALA A 112 3.96 -3.48 18.80
N LEU A 113 3.79 -2.19 19.08
CA LEU A 113 3.98 -1.12 18.10
C LEU A 113 5.46 -0.95 17.75
N GLU A 114 6.35 -1.00 18.75
CA GLU A 114 7.80 -0.97 18.52
C GLU A 114 8.27 -2.19 17.72
N THR A 115 7.72 -3.37 18.02
CA THR A 115 7.99 -4.58 17.24
C THR A 115 7.53 -4.42 15.80
N LEU A 116 6.33 -3.87 15.56
CA LEU A 116 5.83 -3.62 14.21
C LEU A 116 6.71 -2.61 13.46
N ARG A 117 7.15 -1.52 14.12
CA ARG A 117 8.09 -0.54 13.57
C ARG A 117 9.43 -1.16 13.19
N ALA A 118 10.02 -1.96 14.07
CA ALA A 118 11.27 -2.65 13.79
C ALA A 118 11.13 -3.58 12.58
N ILE A 119 10.00 -4.31 12.46
CA ILE A 119 9.72 -5.14 11.29
C ILE A 119 9.59 -4.30 10.02
N THR A 120 8.73 -3.29 10.00
CA THR A 120 8.45 -2.52 8.77
C THR A 120 9.66 -1.70 8.29
N GLN A 121 10.54 -1.28 9.19
CA GLN A 121 11.83 -0.67 8.84
C GLN A 121 12.75 -1.60 8.04
N THR A 122 12.59 -2.92 8.17
CA THR A 122 13.32 -3.87 7.32
C THR A 122 12.68 -4.05 5.95
N PHE A 123 11.47 -3.53 5.68
CA PHE A 123 10.81 -3.71 4.39
C PHE A 123 11.24 -2.66 3.37
N GLN A 124 12.53 -2.65 3.06
CA GLN A 124 13.13 -1.67 2.16
C GLN A 124 14.04 -2.35 1.15
N CYS A 125 14.14 -1.78 -0.05
CA CYS A 125 15.07 -2.22 -1.07
C CYS A 125 15.38 -1.04 -1.96
N THR A 126 16.60 -0.50 -1.84
CA THR A 126 16.99 0.82 -2.40
C THR A 126 16.11 1.96 -1.83
N PRO A 127 16.32 3.23 -2.19
CA PRO A 127 15.37 4.30 -1.86
C PRO A 127 13.98 4.14 -2.53
N ARG A 128 13.81 3.17 -3.42
CA ARG A 128 12.61 3.01 -4.25
C ARG A 128 11.48 2.26 -3.58
N LEU A 129 11.78 1.35 -2.67
CA LEU A 129 10.78 0.63 -1.87
C LEU A 129 11.06 0.83 -0.39
N SER A 130 10.03 1.18 0.37
CA SER A 130 10.14 1.36 1.81
C SER A 130 8.89 0.89 2.54
N GLY A 131 9.08 0.49 3.79
CA GLY A 131 8.02 0.14 4.71
C GLY A 131 8.00 1.09 5.88
N ALA A 132 6.81 1.32 6.43
CA ALA A 132 6.66 2.11 7.64
C ALA A 132 5.46 1.63 8.46
N THR A 133 5.32 2.17 9.67
CA THR A 133 4.15 1.97 10.51
C THR A 133 3.47 3.31 10.73
N GLN A 134 2.25 3.45 10.23
CA GLN A 134 1.40 4.61 10.48
C GLN A 134 0.64 4.41 11.78
N VAL A 135 0.57 5.45 12.61
CA VAL A 135 -0.38 5.53 13.74
C VAL A 135 -1.43 6.55 13.38
N PHE A 136 -2.68 6.11 13.24
CA PHE A 136 -3.77 6.99 12.83
C PHE A 136 -3.99 8.12 13.85
N ALA A 137 -4.20 9.33 13.34
CA ALA A 137 -4.49 10.53 14.11
C ALA A 137 -5.81 10.40 14.87
N ALA A 138 -6.81 9.75 14.26
CA ALA A 138 -8.09 9.49 14.89
C ALA A 138 -7.96 8.55 16.10
N THR A 139 -8.72 8.86 17.14
CA THR A 139 -8.96 7.96 18.28
C THR A 139 -10.43 7.58 18.24
N PHE A 140 -10.74 6.29 18.35
CA PHE A 140 -12.11 5.78 18.36
C PHE A 140 -12.31 4.92 19.61
N ASP A 141 -13.33 5.25 20.41
CA ASP A 141 -13.62 4.59 21.70
C ASP A 141 -12.39 4.50 22.62
N GLY A 142 -11.62 5.58 22.71
CA GLY A 142 -10.40 5.63 23.51
C GLY A 142 -9.24 4.78 22.97
N MET A 143 -9.37 4.20 21.77
CA MET A 143 -8.35 3.36 21.14
C MET A 143 -7.69 4.07 19.96
N LYS A 144 -6.37 3.94 19.86
CA LYS A 144 -5.57 4.22 18.68
C LYS A 144 -5.43 2.97 17.82
N SER A 145 -5.23 3.19 16.54
CA SER A 145 -4.91 2.12 15.57
C SER A 145 -3.58 2.43 14.91
N ALA A 146 -2.81 1.38 14.62
CA ALA A 146 -1.63 1.46 13.78
C ALA A 146 -1.69 0.41 12.68
N GLU A 147 -1.17 0.74 11.50
CA GLU A 147 -1.07 -0.15 10.35
C GLU A 147 0.35 -0.14 9.76
N ALA A 148 0.77 -1.28 9.25
CA ALA A 148 1.95 -1.36 8.40
C ALA A 148 1.62 -0.88 6.99
N LEU A 149 2.52 -0.08 6.42
CA LEU A 149 2.46 0.45 5.07
C LEU A 149 3.68 -0.01 4.27
N LEU A 150 3.47 -0.19 2.97
CA LEU A 150 4.52 -0.38 1.98
C LEU A 150 4.36 0.68 0.90
N PHE A 151 5.47 1.21 0.42
CA PHE A 151 5.52 2.30 -0.54
C PHE A 151 6.38 1.95 -1.75
N HIS A 152 5.93 2.43 -2.90
CA HIS A 152 6.72 2.51 -4.12
C HIS A 152 7.07 3.98 -4.38
N GLY A 153 8.28 4.38 -4.01
CA GLY A 153 8.77 5.77 -4.04
C GLY A 153 8.59 6.46 -5.40
N PRO A 154 9.09 5.87 -6.52
CA PRO A 154 8.87 6.46 -7.84
C PRO A 154 7.39 6.65 -8.21
N ARG A 155 6.52 5.67 -7.91
CA ARG A 155 5.09 5.78 -8.18
C ARG A 155 4.39 6.78 -7.27
N PHE A 156 4.83 6.93 -6.02
CA PHE A 156 4.41 8.02 -5.13
C PHE A 156 4.75 9.39 -5.73
N ALA A 157 6.00 9.62 -6.10
CA ALA A 157 6.44 10.89 -6.68
C ALA A 157 5.66 11.22 -7.98
N ALA A 158 5.45 10.22 -8.84
CA ALA A 158 4.63 10.35 -10.03
C ALA A 158 3.18 10.70 -9.70
N THR A 159 2.58 10.04 -8.71
CA THR A 159 1.18 10.29 -8.29
C THR A 159 0.99 11.69 -7.72
N VAL A 160 1.93 12.18 -6.92
CA VAL A 160 1.91 13.56 -6.41
C VAL A 160 2.01 14.58 -7.55
N THR A 161 2.81 14.26 -8.56
CA THR A 161 2.96 15.11 -9.76
C THR A 161 1.72 15.06 -10.66
N GLU A 162 1.13 13.88 -10.88
CA GLU A 162 -0.06 13.65 -11.71
C GLU A 162 -1.31 14.31 -11.11
N HIS A 163 -1.45 14.29 -9.78
CA HIS A 163 -2.62 14.80 -9.06
C HIS A 163 -2.24 15.98 -8.17
N THR A 164 -1.58 16.99 -8.73
CA THR A 164 -0.96 18.09 -7.97
C THR A 164 -1.90 18.80 -7.01
N SER A 165 -3.13 19.13 -7.44
CA SER A 165 -4.06 19.99 -6.67
C SER A 165 -4.36 19.50 -5.24
N PRO A 166 -4.77 18.24 -4.99
CA PRO A 166 -5.00 17.76 -3.62
C PRO A 166 -3.72 17.74 -2.77
N PHE A 167 -2.56 17.46 -3.35
CA PHE A 167 -1.30 17.38 -2.60
C PHE A 167 -0.71 18.76 -2.29
N GLU A 168 -0.74 19.71 -3.21
CA GLU A 168 -0.31 21.09 -2.97
C GLU A 168 -1.16 21.77 -1.90
N ALA A 169 -2.47 21.53 -1.90
CA ALA A 169 -3.38 22.05 -0.89
C ALA A 169 -3.06 21.54 0.53
N LEU A 170 -2.25 20.49 0.65
CA LEU A 170 -1.76 19.89 1.89
C LEU A 170 -0.26 20.17 2.12
N GLY A 171 0.41 20.91 1.22
CA GLY A 171 1.85 21.16 1.29
C GLY A 171 2.72 19.92 1.01
N ILE A 172 2.17 18.92 0.31
CA ILE A 172 2.86 17.67 -0.04
C ILE A 172 3.52 17.81 -1.41
N GLY A 173 4.82 17.52 -1.48
CA GLY A 173 5.60 17.51 -2.72
C GLY A 173 6.14 16.14 -3.09
N ALA A 174 6.47 15.94 -4.37
CA ALA A 174 6.91 14.65 -4.91
C ALA A 174 8.24 14.12 -4.31
N SER A 175 9.05 15.01 -3.72
CA SER A 175 10.31 14.66 -3.03
C SER A 175 10.13 14.33 -1.55
N MET A 176 8.91 14.44 -1.01
CA MET A 176 8.61 14.14 0.39
C MET A 176 8.75 12.64 0.66
N GLN A 177 9.13 12.27 1.89
CA GLN A 177 9.08 10.86 2.29
C GLN A 177 7.61 10.40 2.30
N PRO A 178 7.27 9.25 1.68
CA PRO A 178 5.88 8.83 1.56
C PRO A 178 5.13 8.72 2.89
N ILE A 179 5.80 8.30 3.96
CA ILE A 179 5.17 8.20 5.28
C ILE A 179 4.81 9.58 5.85
N ASP A 180 5.64 10.59 5.67
CA ASP A 180 5.36 11.96 6.15
C ASP A 180 4.15 12.54 5.41
N ALA A 181 4.06 12.30 4.10
CA ALA A 181 2.91 12.70 3.30
C ALA A 181 1.62 12.02 3.78
N VAL A 182 1.65 10.70 4.02
CA VAL A 182 0.51 9.97 4.58
C VAL A 182 0.08 10.52 5.93
N ASP A 183 1.05 10.86 6.77
CA ASP A 183 0.82 11.45 8.09
C ASP A 183 0.16 12.83 8.01
N ILE A 184 0.51 13.65 7.01
CA ILE A 184 -0.16 14.93 6.73
C ILE A 184 -1.59 14.69 6.23
N VAL A 185 -1.76 13.79 5.25
CA VAL A 185 -3.07 13.42 4.70
C VAL A 185 -4.00 12.96 5.81
N ASP A 186 -3.54 12.10 6.71
CA ASP A 186 -4.35 11.53 7.78
C ASP A 186 -4.89 12.56 8.77
N ARG A 187 -4.12 13.64 8.99
CA ARG A 187 -4.46 14.71 9.94
C ARG A 187 -5.34 15.79 9.34
N ASP A 188 -5.46 15.85 8.01
CA ASP A 188 -6.35 16.81 7.37
C ASP A 188 -7.80 16.49 7.74
N PRO A 189 -8.58 17.47 8.24
CA PRO A 189 -9.96 17.24 8.66
C PRO A 189 -10.97 17.30 7.50
N THR A 190 -10.53 17.66 6.29
CA THR A 190 -11.41 17.90 5.14
C THR A 190 -11.47 16.69 4.21
N THR A 191 -12.28 16.77 3.17
CA THR A 191 -12.39 15.72 2.13
C THR A 191 -11.15 15.63 1.24
N LYS A 192 -10.23 16.60 1.30
CA LYS A 192 -8.91 16.51 0.65
C LYS A 192 -8.14 15.27 1.09
N ARG A 193 -8.29 14.85 2.35
CA ARG A 193 -7.69 13.59 2.83
C ARG A 193 -8.17 12.38 2.03
N PHE A 194 -9.45 12.34 1.68
CA PHE A 194 -10.05 11.24 0.93
C PHE A 194 -9.54 11.24 -0.50
N GLN A 195 -9.41 12.42 -1.09
CA GLN A 195 -8.85 12.58 -2.43
C GLN A 195 -7.39 12.09 -2.47
N ALA A 196 -6.55 12.61 -1.57
CA ALA A 196 -5.15 12.24 -1.49
C ALA A 196 -4.96 10.74 -1.18
N TYR A 197 -5.68 10.19 -0.20
CA TYR A 197 -5.65 8.74 0.08
C TYR A 197 -6.06 7.91 -1.15
N GLY A 198 -7.14 8.29 -1.83
CA GLY A 198 -7.61 7.57 -3.02
C GLY A 198 -6.51 7.43 -4.08
N HIS A 199 -5.80 8.51 -4.36
CA HIS A 199 -4.66 8.50 -5.29
C HIS A 199 -3.47 7.70 -4.76
N LEU A 200 -3.11 7.84 -3.47
CA LEU A 200 -2.02 7.07 -2.86
C LEU A 200 -2.28 5.56 -2.82
N PHE A 201 -3.53 5.12 -2.74
CA PHE A 201 -3.92 3.71 -2.86
C PHE A 201 -4.07 3.26 -4.34
N GLY A 202 -3.77 4.12 -5.30
CA GLY A 202 -3.77 3.80 -6.74
C GLY A 202 -5.16 3.66 -7.34
N TYR A 203 -6.17 4.34 -6.79
CA TYR A 203 -7.53 4.29 -7.34
C TYR A 203 -7.67 5.20 -8.57
N PRO A 204 -8.49 4.79 -9.57
CA PRO A 204 -8.73 5.62 -10.73
C PRO A 204 -9.50 6.89 -10.35
N GLN A 205 -9.26 7.99 -11.06
CA GLN A 205 -9.82 9.31 -10.76
C GLN A 205 -11.33 9.27 -10.50
N HIS A 206 -12.11 8.61 -11.36
CA HIS A 206 -13.57 8.55 -11.22
C HIS A 206 -14.05 7.94 -9.88
N ALA A 207 -13.28 6.99 -9.32
CA ALA A 207 -13.61 6.37 -8.04
C ALA A 207 -13.26 7.30 -6.87
N VAL A 208 -12.17 8.06 -7.00
CA VAL A 208 -11.78 9.10 -6.04
C VAL A 208 -12.84 10.21 -6.03
N ASP A 209 -13.23 10.70 -7.20
CA ASP A 209 -14.26 11.74 -7.36
C ASP A 209 -15.59 11.30 -6.74
N PHE A 210 -16.03 10.07 -7.04
CA PHE A 210 -17.24 9.51 -6.43
C PHE A 210 -17.14 9.46 -4.91
N PHE A 211 -16.03 8.97 -4.37
CA PHE A 211 -15.88 8.82 -2.92
C PHE A 211 -15.88 10.17 -2.20
N VAL A 212 -15.22 11.18 -2.77
CA VAL A 212 -15.22 12.56 -2.25
C VAL A 212 -16.63 13.15 -2.29
N ALA A 213 -17.30 13.09 -3.45
CA ALA A 213 -18.66 13.60 -3.59
C ALA A 213 -19.67 12.88 -2.68
N ALA A 214 -19.51 11.57 -2.49
CA ALA A 214 -20.34 10.79 -1.57
C ALA A 214 -20.13 11.21 -0.12
N ALA A 215 -18.88 11.46 0.30
CA ALA A 215 -18.58 11.94 1.64
C ALA A 215 -19.15 13.35 1.88
N GLU A 216 -18.98 14.27 0.93
CA GLU A 216 -19.54 15.62 1.03
C GLU A 216 -21.08 15.61 1.05
N GLY A 217 -21.70 14.73 0.27
CA GLY A 217 -23.14 14.53 0.25
C GLY A 217 -23.68 13.95 1.56
N GLU A 218 -23.01 12.95 2.14
CA GLU A 218 -23.37 12.37 3.42
C GLU A 218 -23.20 13.38 4.55
N ASP A 219 -22.11 14.16 4.57
CA ASP A 219 -21.89 15.24 5.54
C ASP A 219 -22.99 16.32 5.45
N ALA A 220 -23.44 16.65 4.24
CA ALA A 220 -24.46 17.68 4.02
C ALA A 220 -25.89 17.20 4.36
N THR A 221 -26.19 15.92 4.16
CA THR A 221 -27.57 15.39 4.23
C THR A 221 -27.82 14.44 5.40
N GLY A 222 -26.76 13.90 6.00
CA GLY A 222 -26.81 12.78 6.95
C GLY A 222 -27.27 11.46 6.32
N GLN A 223 -27.38 11.38 5.00
CA GLN A 223 -27.84 10.19 4.29
C GLN A 223 -26.67 9.43 3.69
N PHE A 224 -26.61 8.14 4.01
CA PHE A 224 -25.61 7.24 3.45
C PHE A 224 -25.81 7.11 1.93
N VAL A 225 -24.72 7.31 1.17
CA VAL A 225 -24.71 7.13 -0.28
C VAL A 225 -24.43 5.67 -0.62
N GLU A 226 -25.42 5.00 -1.23
CA GLU A 226 -25.25 3.63 -1.70
C GLU A 226 -24.15 3.51 -2.76
N ARG A 227 -23.40 2.40 -2.70
CA ARG A 227 -22.23 2.16 -3.54
C ARG A 227 -22.07 0.69 -3.89
N ASP A 228 -21.52 0.44 -5.06
CA ASP A 228 -20.97 -0.85 -5.45
C ASP A 228 -19.44 -0.82 -5.36
N PHE A 229 -18.80 -1.96 -5.64
CA PHE A 229 -17.36 -2.10 -5.51
C PHE A 229 -16.76 -2.73 -6.75
N VAL A 230 -15.69 -2.13 -7.26
CA VAL A 230 -14.84 -2.76 -8.26
C VAL A 230 -13.69 -3.45 -7.54
N HIS A 231 -13.46 -4.71 -7.89
CA HIS A 231 -12.40 -5.53 -7.32
C HIS A 231 -11.29 -5.77 -8.33
N VAL A 232 -10.04 -5.65 -7.88
CA VAL A 232 -8.87 -6.17 -8.57
C VAL A 232 -8.41 -7.42 -7.79
N PRO A 233 -8.36 -8.61 -8.42
CA PRO A 233 -7.98 -9.85 -7.73
C PRO A 233 -6.60 -9.77 -7.09
N THR A 234 -6.38 -10.48 -5.99
CA THR A 234 -5.04 -10.74 -5.43
C THR A 234 -4.83 -12.25 -5.33
N PHE A 235 -3.66 -12.67 -4.84
CA PHE A 235 -3.41 -14.09 -4.63
C PHE A 235 -4.35 -14.70 -3.58
N ALA A 236 -4.48 -14.05 -2.41
CA ALA A 236 -5.29 -14.57 -1.31
C ALA A 236 -6.79 -14.56 -1.61
N LYS A 237 -7.30 -13.56 -2.35
CA LYS A 237 -8.73 -13.38 -2.57
C LYS A 237 -9.01 -12.74 -3.93
N PRO A 238 -10.04 -13.21 -4.67
CA PRO A 238 -10.48 -12.55 -5.89
C PRO A 238 -11.16 -11.20 -5.64
N THR A 239 -11.65 -10.94 -4.42
CA THR A 239 -12.36 -9.71 -4.05
C THR A 239 -11.95 -9.19 -2.68
N GLY A 240 -12.14 -7.88 -2.45
CA GLY A 240 -12.05 -7.23 -1.13
C GLY A 240 -10.64 -6.99 -0.57
N ALA A 241 -9.59 -7.20 -1.37
CA ALA A 241 -8.21 -6.86 -1.03
C ALA A 241 -7.76 -5.55 -1.70
N PHE A 242 -7.74 -5.51 -3.04
CA PHE A 242 -7.62 -4.26 -3.81
C PHE A 242 -9.02 -3.89 -4.33
N THR A 243 -9.63 -2.87 -3.74
CA THR A 243 -11.05 -2.54 -4.00
C THR A 243 -11.28 -1.06 -3.81
N TYR A 244 -12.14 -0.48 -4.66
CA TYR A 244 -12.60 0.90 -4.56
C TYR A 244 -14.12 0.98 -4.77
N ALA A 245 -14.71 2.01 -4.19
CA ALA A 245 -16.13 2.27 -4.27
C ALA A 245 -16.49 3.00 -5.57
N VAL A 246 -17.66 2.68 -6.11
CA VAL A 246 -18.24 3.28 -7.31
C VAL A 246 -19.74 3.50 -7.10
N PRO A 247 -20.41 4.34 -7.90
CA PRO A 247 -21.86 4.54 -7.80
C PRO A 247 -22.64 3.23 -7.87
N LYS A 248 -23.80 3.18 -7.21
CA LYS A 248 -24.71 2.04 -7.33
C LYS A 248 -25.09 1.80 -8.80
N GLY A 249 -25.01 0.56 -9.25
CA GLY A 249 -25.30 0.15 -10.63
C GLY A 249 -24.15 0.38 -11.62
N HIS A 250 -22.98 0.80 -11.15
CA HIS A 250 -21.79 1.03 -11.99
C HIS A 250 -21.46 -0.18 -12.86
N GLN A 251 -21.32 0.06 -14.16
CA GLN A 251 -20.80 -0.92 -15.10
C GLN A 251 -19.31 -0.65 -15.33
N PRO A 252 -18.45 -1.68 -15.41
CA PRO A 252 -17.02 -1.47 -15.65
C PRO A 252 -16.77 -0.57 -16.85
N ILE A 253 -15.99 0.50 -16.64
CA ILE A 253 -15.59 1.43 -17.69
C ILE A 253 -14.15 1.19 -18.12
N ALA A 254 -13.69 1.90 -19.16
CA ALA A 254 -12.33 1.75 -19.69
C ALA A 254 -11.23 1.86 -18.61
N ALA A 255 -11.38 2.76 -17.63
CA ALA A 255 -10.42 2.89 -16.53
C ALA A 255 -10.35 1.66 -15.63
N ASP A 256 -11.50 1.02 -15.33
CA ASP A 256 -11.55 -0.20 -14.52
C ASP A 256 -10.92 -1.38 -15.26
N LEU A 257 -11.23 -1.49 -16.55
CA LEU A 257 -10.71 -2.53 -17.43
C LEU A 257 -9.20 -2.39 -17.60
N ALA A 258 -8.70 -1.18 -17.87
CA ALA A 258 -7.27 -0.90 -17.99
C ALA A 258 -6.49 -1.24 -16.71
N LEU A 259 -7.04 -0.92 -15.53
CA LEU A 259 -6.42 -1.29 -14.26
C LEU A 259 -6.37 -2.81 -14.08
N ARG A 260 -7.44 -3.53 -14.42
CA ARG A 260 -7.48 -4.99 -14.37
C ARG A 260 -6.51 -5.64 -15.36
N GLU A 261 -6.43 -5.12 -16.57
CA GLU A 261 -5.50 -5.56 -17.61
C GLU A 261 -4.05 -5.36 -17.18
N LYS A 262 -3.73 -4.21 -16.55
CA LYS A 262 -2.39 -3.94 -16.00
C LYS A 262 -2.05 -4.86 -14.82
N ALA A 263 -3.03 -5.19 -13.97
CA ALA A 263 -2.85 -6.00 -12.77
C ALA A 263 -2.71 -7.52 -13.06
N ALA A 264 -3.45 -8.03 -14.05
CA ALA A 264 -3.47 -9.45 -14.38
C ALA A 264 -2.08 -10.10 -14.58
N PRO A 265 -1.15 -9.53 -15.38
CA PRO A 265 0.17 -10.13 -15.57
C PRO A 265 1.01 -10.13 -14.29
N VAL A 266 0.89 -9.10 -13.44
CA VAL A 266 1.60 -9.04 -12.15
C VAL A 266 1.13 -10.17 -11.23
N LEU A 267 -0.18 -10.39 -11.13
CA LEU A 267 -0.73 -11.48 -10.33
C LEU A 267 -0.32 -12.86 -10.85
N ASN A 268 -0.31 -13.05 -12.17
CA ASN A 268 0.10 -14.32 -12.77
C ASN A 268 1.59 -14.60 -12.54
N ALA A 269 2.45 -13.62 -12.74
CA ALA A 269 3.88 -13.76 -12.44
C ALA A 269 4.10 -14.05 -10.96
N TYR A 270 3.41 -13.35 -10.06
CA TYR A 270 3.51 -13.62 -8.63
C TYR A 270 3.12 -15.07 -8.28
N LYS A 271 2.07 -15.63 -8.87
CA LYS A 271 1.68 -17.04 -8.66
C LYS A 271 2.82 -18.01 -9.00
N HIS A 272 3.56 -17.77 -10.08
CA HIS A 272 4.71 -18.58 -10.47
C HIS A 272 5.84 -18.46 -9.44
N ALA A 273 6.27 -17.23 -9.15
CA ALA A 273 7.38 -16.97 -8.22
C ALA A 273 7.08 -17.51 -6.81
N ARG A 274 5.82 -17.36 -6.35
CA ARG A 274 5.38 -17.87 -5.05
C ARG A 274 5.47 -19.39 -4.98
N ALA A 275 5.07 -20.10 -6.03
CA ALA A 275 5.13 -21.57 -6.07
C ALA A 275 6.58 -22.09 -5.99
N GLU A 276 7.54 -21.36 -6.55
CA GLU A 276 8.95 -21.73 -6.52
C GLU A 276 9.64 -21.40 -5.18
N HIS A 277 9.36 -20.23 -4.62
CA HIS A 277 10.18 -19.67 -3.54
C HIS A 277 9.56 -19.75 -2.15
N VAL A 278 8.25 -19.97 -2.02
CA VAL A 278 7.54 -19.91 -0.73
C VAL A 278 7.17 -21.31 -0.24
N GLN A 279 7.53 -21.59 1.01
CA GLN A 279 7.14 -22.83 1.71
C GLN A 279 6.42 -22.46 3.00
N GLY A 280 5.14 -22.84 3.09
CA GLY A 280 4.27 -22.44 4.20
C GLY A 280 4.17 -20.92 4.30
N SER A 281 4.56 -20.36 5.45
CA SER A 281 4.55 -18.92 5.72
C SER A 281 5.93 -18.25 5.60
N SER A 282 6.87 -18.89 4.90
CA SER A 282 8.26 -18.44 4.79
C SER A 282 8.77 -18.38 3.35
N GLY A 283 9.72 -17.48 3.10
CA GLY A 283 10.40 -17.30 1.82
C GLY A 283 10.07 -16.01 1.07
N ALA A 284 9.34 -15.07 1.67
CA ALA A 284 8.94 -13.83 0.98
C ALA A 284 10.11 -12.91 0.68
N ALA A 285 11.02 -12.71 1.65
CA ALA A 285 12.23 -11.91 1.39
C ALA A 285 13.12 -12.56 0.32
N ARG A 286 13.28 -13.89 0.36
CA ARG A 286 14.02 -14.65 -0.66
C ARG A 286 13.38 -14.52 -2.05
N LEU A 287 12.06 -14.64 -2.14
CA LEU A 287 11.31 -14.45 -3.38
C LEU A 287 11.58 -13.06 -3.96
N LEU A 288 11.41 -12.01 -3.16
CA LEU A 288 11.60 -10.64 -3.64
C LEU A 288 13.03 -10.38 -4.10
N ARG A 289 14.03 -10.86 -3.34
CA ARG A 289 15.44 -10.77 -3.74
C ARG A 289 15.70 -11.50 -5.06
N ALA A 290 15.14 -12.71 -5.25
CA ALA A 290 15.28 -13.46 -6.49
C ALA A 290 14.67 -12.71 -7.69
N LEU A 291 13.53 -12.05 -7.50
CA LEU A 291 12.88 -11.25 -8.55
C LEU A 291 13.63 -9.92 -8.83
N PHE A 292 14.33 -9.39 -7.84
CA PHE A 292 15.03 -8.10 -7.94
C PHE A 292 16.49 -8.25 -8.38
N ASP A 293 17.07 -9.44 -8.31
CA ASP A 293 18.44 -9.72 -8.72
C ASP A 293 18.62 -9.52 -10.24
N ASP A 294 19.68 -8.81 -10.63
CA ASP A 294 20.08 -8.67 -12.03
C ASP A 294 20.89 -9.86 -12.56
N GLY A 295 21.19 -10.84 -11.71
CA GLY A 295 22.00 -12.02 -11.99
C GLY A 295 23.46 -11.87 -11.57
N THR A 296 23.83 -10.72 -11.02
CA THR A 296 25.17 -10.43 -10.49
C THR A 296 25.20 -10.36 -8.96
N GLY A 297 24.08 -10.66 -8.29
CA GLY A 297 23.91 -10.51 -6.84
C GLY A 297 23.56 -9.08 -6.42
N ARG A 298 23.14 -8.26 -7.39
CA ARG A 298 22.74 -6.86 -7.21
C ARG A 298 21.24 -6.75 -7.40
N CYS A 299 20.55 -6.20 -6.42
CA CYS A 299 19.10 -6.11 -6.41
C CYS A 299 18.63 -4.69 -6.73
N LYS A 300 17.57 -4.62 -7.54
CA LYS A 300 16.83 -3.41 -7.88
C LYS A 300 15.36 -3.76 -8.17
N PRO A 301 14.37 -3.06 -7.56
CA PRO A 301 12.95 -3.41 -7.70
C PRO A 301 12.45 -3.50 -9.15
N GLU A 302 12.96 -2.63 -10.04
CA GLU A 302 12.57 -2.61 -11.46
C GLU A 302 12.85 -3.92 -12.20
N ASN A 303 13.79 -4.74 -11.72
CA ASN A 303 14.11 -6.02 -12.36
C ASN A 303 12.93 -7.01 -12.30
N ALA A 304 12.00 -6.84 -11.35
CA ALA A 304 10.77 -7.63 -11.33
C ALA A 304 9.90 -7.42 -12.57
N ALA A 305 9.97 -6.27 -13.24
CA ALA A 305 9.21 -6.00 -14.45
C ALA A 305 9.56 -6.98 -15.58
N ARG A 306 10.83 -7.39 -15.70
CA ARG A 306 11.27 -8.41 -16.65
C ARG A 306 10.61 -9.76 -16.34
N PHE A 307 10.61 -10.16 -15.08
CA PHE A 307 9.96 -11.40 -14.68
C PHE A 307 8.45 -11.37 -14.93
N VAL A 308 7.79 -10.24 -14.66
CA VAL A 308 6.36 -10.03 -14.98
C VAL A 308 6.10 -10.12 -16.48
N GLN A 309 6.99 -9.57 -17.31
CA GLN A 309 6.89 -9.67 -18.76
C GLN A 309 6.99 -11.12 -19.24
N ASP A 310 7.94 -11.88 -18.69
CA ASP A 310 8.22 -13.26 -19.08
C ASP A 310 7.14 -14.25 -18.61
N HIS A 311 6.55 -14.04 -17.42
CA HIS A 311 5.65 -15.00 -16.77
C HIS A 311 4.21 -14.51 -16.60
N GLY A 312 3.91 -13.25 -16.94
CA GLY A 312 2.59 -12.66 -16.71
C GLY A 312 1.49 -13.17 -17.65
N THR A 313 1.88 -13.71 -18.81
CA THR A 313 0.95 -14.32 -19.78
C THR A 313 0.89 -15.84 -19.68
N ALA A 314 1.83 -16.45 -18.96
CA ALA A 314 1.86 -17.89 -18.76
C ALA A 314 0.69 -18.31 -17.84
N PRO A 315 0.02 -19.45 -18.12
CA PRO A 315 -0.93 -20.02 -17.16
C PRO A 315 -0.17 -20.36 -15.87
N PRO A 316 -0.74 -20.08 -14.69
CA PRO A 316 -0.09 -20.41 -13.43
C PRO A 316 0.26 -21.91 -13.38
N PRO A 317 1.35 -22.30 -12.70
CA PRO A 317 1.73 -23.69 -12.60
C PRO A 317 0.58 -24.46 -11.96
N ALA A 318 0.29 -25.66 -12.48
CA ALA A 318 -0.72 -26.53 -11.91
C ALA A 318 -0.39 -26.77 -10.41
N PRO A 319 -1.40 -26.79 -9.51
CA PRO A 319 -1.15 -27.09 -8.11
C PRO A 319 -0.47 -28.45 -8.03
N VAL A 320 0.72 -28.50 -7.42
CA VAL A 320 1.43 -29.75 -7.20
C VAL A 320 0.71 -30.48 -6.07
N CYS A 321 -0.05 -31.51 -6.41
CA CYS A 321 -0.57 -32.45 -5.41
C CYS A 321 0.63 -33.06 -4.68
N ALA A 322 0.68 -32.89 -3.35
CA ALA A 322 1.62 -33.64 -2.54
C ALA A 322 1.36 -35.13 -2.81
N GLY A 323 2.41 -35.86 -3.20
CA GLY A 323 2.33 -37.20 -3.78
C GLY A 323 1.60 -38.27 -2.93
N PRO A 324 1.62 -39.54 -3.37
CA PRO A 324 0.78 -40.59 -2.81
C PRO A 324 1.00 -40.75 -1.30
N GLY A 325 0.03 -40.26 -0.51
CA GLY A 325 0.05 -40.28 0.96
C GLY A 325 -0.08 -38.91 1.64
N GLY A 326 -0.13 -37.79 0.91
CA GLY A 326 -0.37 -36.46 1.50
C GLY A 326 -1.83 -36.27 1.94
N HIS A 327 -2.06 -35.95 3.21
CA HIS A 327 -3.38 -35.50 3.68
C HIS A 327 -3.74 -34.16 3.03
N CYS A 328 -4.88 -34.11 2.35
CA CYS A 328 -5.48 -32.86 1.88
C CYS A 328 -5.80 -31.97 3.09
N SER A 329 -5.21 -30.78 3.14
CA SER A 329 -5.67 -29.73 4.06
C SER A 329 -7.03 -29.22 3.57
N ALA A 330 -8.00 -29.10 4.49
CA ALA A 330 -9.38 -28.71 4.20
C ALA A 330 -9.55 -27.26 3.68
N ASP A 331 -8.46 -26.49 3.59
CA ASP A 331 -8.47 -25.09 3.12
C ASP A 331 -8.15 -24.93 1.62
N ALA A 332 -7.99 -26.03 0.89
CA ALA A 332 -7.74 -26.01 -0.54
C ALA A 332 -9.01 -26.40 -1.32
N ASP A 333 -9.62 -25.44 -2.00
CA ASP A 333 -10.59 -25.61 -3.11
C ASP A 333 -9.97 -26.39 -4.31
N CYS A 334 -9.02 -27.30 -4.09
CA CYS A 334 -8.18 -27.84 -5.15
C CYS A 334 -8.81 -28.97 -5.98
N CYS A 335 -9.90 -29.61 -5.56
CA CYS A 335 -10.45 -30.73 -6.33
C CYS A 335 -11.98 -30.82 -6.19
N SER A 336 -12.71 -30.29 -7.18
CA SER A 336 -14.10 -30.71 -7.45
C SER A 336 -14.21 -31.74 -8.57
N GLY A 337 -13.07 -32.23 -9.09
CA GLY A 337 -12.96 -33.25 -10.14
C GLY A 337 -12.26 -34.53 -9.66
N ASP A 338 -12.43 -35.60 -10.43
CA ASP A 338 -11.83 -36.92 -10.17
C ASP A 338 -10.30 -36.86 -10.39
N CYS A 339 -9.51 -37.13 -9.35
CA CYS A 339 -8.07 -37.30 -9.52
C CYS A 339 -7.76 -38.74 -9.96
N HIS A 340 -6.96 -38.89 -11.03
CA HIS A 340 -6.44 -40.17 -11.53
C HIS A 340 -4.91 -40.13 -11.52
N GLY A 341 -4.29 -40.75 -10.51
CA GLY A 341 -2.85 -40.72 -10.31
C GLY A 341 -2.36 -39.38 -9.74
N ASP A 342 -1.19 -38.91 -10.20
CA ASP A 342 -0.59 -37.62 -9.80
C ASP A 342 -1.21 -36.41 -10.54
N HIS A 343 -2.35 -36.60 -11.20
CA HIS A 343 -3.03 -35.59 -12.00
C HIS A 343 -4.50 -35.50 -11.61
N CYS A 344 -5.02 -34.28 -11.44
CA CYS A 344 -6.45 -34.03 -11.29
C CYS A 344 -7.03 -33.56 -12.62
N HIS A 345 -8.15 -34.17 -13.02
CA HIS A 345 -8.89 -33.88 -14.25
C HIS A 345 -10.09 -32.96 -13.98
#